data_AF-A0A4D7C4D4-F1
#
_entry.id   AF-A0A4D7C4D4-F1
#
_cell.length_a   1.000
_cell.length_b   1.000
_cell.length_c   1.000
_cell.angle_alpha   90.00
_cell.angle_beta   90.00
_cell.angle_gamma   90.00
#
_symmetry.space_group_name_H-M   'P 1'
#
loop_
_entity.id
_entity.type
_entity.pdbx_description
1 polymer ?
#
loop_
_entity_poly.entity_id
_entity_poly.type
_entity_poly.pdbx_seq_one_letter_code
_entity_poly.pdbx_strand_id
1 'polypeptide(L)'
;MTLANTLLGGSGNDSLFGSGGDDVLIGDIGNDNLNGDDGDDILIGGAGADALNGGSGVDTVSYQNAASGVRADLTKPGSLGDASGDTYVGIENIFGSNFDDTLQGNSNTNELFGGAGIDILVGRGGQDTLIGGAGNDFIYGNTSNADDDSQDTFLYYGSRSGYQIGIYNESTKSVTITDIDASDGDDGVDTLYIGSNDRIVFSDFEYNVGVTSNVAPQLGLPDQAINPLTTMW
;
A
#
# COMPACT_ATOMS: atom_id res chain seq x y z
N MET A 1 16.31 23.68 -5.41
CA MET A 1 16.62 22.30 -5.81
C MET A 1 17.12 21.62 -4.58
N THR A 2 16.20 21.01 -3.86
CA THR A 2 16.49 19.93 -2.92
C THR A 2 16.94 18.71 -3.73
N LEU A 3 17.76 17.83 -3.16
CA LEU A 3 18.38 16.72 -3.87
C LEU A 3 17.86 15.42 -3.26
N ALA A 4 17.23 14.58 -4.08
CA ALA A 4 16.94 13.19 -3.70
C ALA A 4 18.22 12.47 -3.28
N ASN A 5 18.20 11.82 -2.13
CA ASN A 5 19.33 11.12 -1.53
C ASN A 5 18.95 9.67 -1.19
N THR A 6 19.97 8.84 -1.02
CA THR A 6 19.82 7.49 -0.45
C THR A 6 20.73 7.39 0.76
N LEU A 7 20.15 7.16 1.93
CA LEU A 7 20.83 7.07 3.21
C LEU A 7 20.76 5.63 3.72
N LEU A 8 21.88 5.11 4.21
CA LEU A 8 22.04 3.75 4.72
C LEU A 8 22.56 3.82 6.16
N GLY A 9 21.85 3.21 7.12
CA GLY A 9 22.24 3.07 8.53
C GLY A 9 23.17 1.89 8.74
N GLY A 10 22.71 0.70 8.35
CA GLY A 10 23.49 -0.53 8.40
C GLY A 10 23.21 -1.32 9.68
N SER A 11 24.26 -1.73 10.39
CA SER A 11 24.06 -2.46 11.66
C SER A 11 24.24 -1.53 12.84
N GLY A 12 23.28 -1.52 13.76
CA GLY A 12 23.31 -0.70 14.96
C GLY A 12 21.99 0.05 15.12
N ASN A 13 21.98 1.00 16.05
CA ASN A 13 20.85 1.92 16.17
C ASN A 13 21.30 3.23 15.55
N ASP A 14 20.71 3.58 14.42
CA ASP A 14 21.12 4.68 13.58
C ASP A 14 20.12 5.85 13.64
N SER A 15 20.55 7.01 13.14
CA SER A 15 19.70 8.19 12.99
C SER A 15 19.93 8.82 11.62
N LEU A 16 18.91 8.76 10.77
CA LEU A 16 18.94 9.18 9.37
C LEU A 16 18.03 10.39 9.19
N PHE A 17 18.48 11.37 8.41
CA PHE A 17 17.77 12.62 8.14
C PHE A 17 17.81 12.93 6.64
N GLY A 18 16.68 12.87 5.95
CA GLY A 18 16.56 13.17 4.51
C GLY A 18 16.81 14.66 4.21
N SER A 19 16.37 15.53 5.11
CA SER A 19 16.43 16.99 5.00
C SER A 19 15.48 17.57 3.96
N GLY A 20 15.68 17.31 2.68
CA GLY A 20 14.83 17.92 1.67
C GLY A 20 14.99 17.28 0.32
N GLY A 21 13.86 17.09 -0.37
CA GLY A 21 13.78 16.34 -1.61
C GLY A 21 13.24 14.94 -1.33
N ASP A 22 12.97 14.19 -2.38
CA ASP A 22 12.36 12.87 -2.26
C ASP A 22 13.48 11.83 -1.97
N ASP A 23 13.60 11.41 -0.73
CA ASP A 23 14.72 10.61 -0.23
C ASP A 23 14.35 9.13 0.00
N VAL A 24 15.38 8.29 0.04
CA VAL A 24 15.27 6.87 0.44
C VAL A 24 16.14 6.65 1.67
N LEU A 25 15.52 6.35 2.81
CA LEU A 25 16.19 6.10 4.07
C LEU A 25 16.07 4.61 4.43
N ILE A 26 17.20 3.97 4.72
CA ILE A 26 17.28 2.53 5.00
C ILE A 26 18.02 2.32 6.33
N GLY A 27 17.32 1.83 7.36
CA GLY A 27 17.88 1.55 8.68
C GLY A 27 18.73 0.29 8.72
N ASP A 28 18.25 -0.78 8.10
CA ASP A 28 18.80 -2.14 8.08
C ASP A 28 18.58 -2.92 9.40
N ILE A 29 19.57 -3.04 10.29
CA ILE A 29 19.47 -3.89 11.50
C ILE A 29 19.69 -3.05 12.75
N GLY A 30 18.70 -3.05 13.63
CA GLY A 30 18.71 -2.45 14.95
C GLY A 30 17.54 -1.49 15.10
N ASN A 31 17.49 -0.73 16.20
CA ASN A 31 16.37 0.19 16.42
C ASN A 31 16.76 1.57 15.90
N ASP A 32 16.24 1.92 14.73
CA ASP A 32 16.63 3.09 13.98
C ASP A 32 15.64 4.25 14.14
N ASN A 33 16.12 5.46 13.86
CA ASN A 33 15.30 6.66 13.79
C ASN A 33 15.47 7.30 12.40
N LEU A 34 14.45 7.16 11.56
CA LEU A 34 14.43 7.66 10.20
C LEU A 34 13.51 8.87 10.14
N ASN A 35 14.04 10.01 9.68
CA ASN A 35 13.29 11.24 9.49
C ASN A 35 13.44 11.72 8.04
N GLY A 36 12.37 11.72 7.26
CA GLY A 36 12.37 12.18 5.85
C GLY A 36 12.54 13.70 5.72
N ASP A 37 11.89 14.45 6.62
CA ASP A 37 11.81 15.92 6.62
C ASP A 37 10.88 16.49 5.52
N ASP A 38 11.39 17.12 4.46
CA ASP A 38 10.57 17.71 3.39
C ASP A 38 10.71 16.89 2.10
N GLY A 39 9.61 16.43 1.49
CA GLY A 39 9.66 15.67 0.24
C GLY A 39 8.76 14.44 0.31
N ASP A 40 8.66 13.71 -0.79
CA ASP A 40 7.93 12.45 -0.82
C ASP A 40 8.95 11.32 -0.56
N ASP A 41 9.06 10.87 0.70
CA ASP A 41 10.15 9.99 1.14
C ASP A 41 9.77 8.50 1.18
N ILE A 42 10.77 7.63 1.02
CA ILE A 42 10.66 6.18 1.23
C ILE A 42 11.50 5.78 2.43
N LEU A 43 10.85 5.26 3.46
CA LEU A 43 11.47 4.81 4.71
C LEU A 43 11.42 3.28 4.81
N ILE A 44 12.58 2.65 4.90
CA ILE A 44 12.77 1.22 5.12
C ILE A 44 13.48 1.05 6.46
N GLY A 45 12.72 0.74 7.52
CA GLY A 45 13.30 0.52 8.86
C GLY A 45 14.22 -0.70 8.87
N GLY A 46 13.64 -1.86 8.54
CA GLY A 46 14.35 -3.13 8.52
C GLY A 46 14.08 -3.92 9.79
N ALA A 47 15.07 -4.64 10.29
CA ALA A 47 14.93 -5.49 11.45
C ALA A 47 15.15 -4.70 12.74
N GLY A 48 14.10 -4.45 13.51
CA GLY A 48 14.20 -3.69 14.74
C GLY A 48 12.86 -3.19 15.22
N ALA A 49 12.88 -2.27 16.18
CA ALA A 49 11.72 -1.45 16.49
C ALA A 49 12.08 -0.01 16.14
N ASP A 50 11.59 0.45 14.99
CA ASP A 50 12.06 1.69 14.36
C ASP A 50 11.12 2.88 14.60
N ALA A 51 11.69 4.07 14.64
CA ALA A 51 10.94 5.32 14.62
C ALA A 51 10.96 5.85 13.19
N LEU A 52 9.82 5.78 12.50
CA LEU A 52 9.67 6.19 11.11
C LEU A 52 8.84 7.47 11.05
N ASN A 53 9.49 8.58 10.74
CA ASN A 53 8.87 9.88 10.57
C ASN A 53 9.05 10.33 9.12
N GLY A 54 7.99 10.36 8.32
CA GLY A 54 8.06 10.84 6.94
C GLY A 54 8.34 12.34 6.93
N GLY A 55 7.38 13.10 7.45
CA GLY A 55 7.55 14.54 7.65
C GLY A 55 6.50 15.31 6.87
N SER A 56 6.93 16.15 5.94
CA SER A 56 6.06 16.91 5.05
C SER A 56 6.16 16.37 3.64
N GLY A 57 5.05 15.87 3.11
CA GLY A 57 4.99 15.33 1.75
C GLY A 57 4.01 14.18 1.71
N VAL A 58 4.21 13.27 0.78
CA VAL A 58 3.52 11.98 0.70
C VAL A 58 4.54 10.87 0.92
N ASP A 59 4.60 10.39 2.16
CA ASP A 59 5.67 9.53 2.63
C ASP A 59 5.24 8.06 2.67
N THR A 60 6.17 7.17 2.35
CA THR A 60 5.93 5.73 2.23
C THR A 60 6.82 4.96 3.20
N VAL A 61 6.21 4.14 4.06
CA VAL A 61 6.95 3.05 4.73
C VAL A 61 6.96 1.81 3.83
N SER A 62 8.12 1.22 3.62
CA SER A 62 8.27 0.05 2.75
C SER A 62 8.85 -1.15 3.48
N TYR A 63 8.13 -2.27 3.39
CA TYR A 63 8.48 -3.60 3.89
C TYR A 63 8.81 -4.58 2.77
N GLN A 64 9.08 -4.10 1.55
CA GLN A 64 9.31 -4.92 0.35
C GLN A 64 10.46 -5.94 0.52
N ASN A 65 11.41 -5.65 1.40
CA ASN A 65 12.58 -6.48 1.68
C ASN A 65 12.39 -7.40 2.90
N ALA A 66 11.23 -7.37 3.56
CA ALA A 66 10.97 -8.19 4.73
C ALA A 66 11.05 -9.68 4.39
N ALA A 67 11.64 -10.47 5.29
CA ALA A 67 11.85 -11.91 5.09
C ALA A 67 10.62 -12.77 5.47
N SER A 68 9.54 -12.15 5.92
CA SER A 68 8.26 -12.75 6.29
C SER A 68 7.16 -11.70 6.28
N GLY A 69 5.90 -12.14 6.34
CA GLY A 69 4.76 -11.23 6.42
C GLY A 69 4.84 -10.27 7.61
N VAL A 70 4.36 -9.05 7.40
CA VAL A 70 4.37 -7.93 8.33
C VAL A 70 2.97 -7.56 8.80
N ARG A 71 2.90 -6.95 9.99
CA ARG A 71 1.67 -6.32 10.47
C ARG A 71 1.94 -4.88 10.86
N ALA A 72 1.67 -3.99 9.92
CA ALA A 72 1.83 -2.54 10.05
C ALA A 72 0.47 -1.86 10.25
N ASP A 73 0.46 -0.79 11.04
CA ASP A 73 -0.73 0.00 11.32
C ASP A 73 -0.33 1.44 11.60
N LEU A 74 -0.68 2.38 10.73
CA LEU A 74 -0.22 3.77 10.84
C LEU A 74 -0.73 4.50 12.10
N THR A 75 -1.57 3.87 12.94
CA THR A 75 -2.12 4.47 14.16
C THR A 75 -1.54 3.92 15.46
N LYS A 76 -0.71 2.87 15.39
CA LYS A 76 -0.14 2.21 16.59
C LYS A 76 1.13 1.44 16.21
N PRO A 77 1.92 0.98 17.20
CA PRO A 77 3.11 0.22 16.86
C PRO A 77 2.79 -1.04 16.04
N GLY A 78 3.59 -1.29 15.00
CA GLY A 78 3.50 -2.53 14.23
C GLY A 78 3.81 -3.74 15.11
N SER A 79 3.41 -4.93 14.67
CA SER A 79 3.28 -6.08 15.59
C SER A 79 3.70 -7.44 15.05
N LEU A 80 4.23 -7.49 13.83
CA LEU A 80 4.74 -8.72 13.22
C LEU A 80 5.79 -8.40 12.16
N GLY A 81 6.76 -9.31 12.01
CA GLY A 81 7.82 -9.19 11.02
C GLY A 81 8.71 -7.98 11.30
N ASP A 82 9.24 -7.40 10.24
CA ASP A 82 10.08 -6.20 10.30
C ASP A 82 9.29 -4.98 10.80
N ALA A 83 7.95 -4.97 10.70
CA ALA A 83 7.12 -3.93 11.32
C ALA A 83 7.02 -4.02 12.85
N SER A 84 7.57 -5.06 13.49
CA SER A 84 7.32 -5.33 14.92
C SER A 84 7.97 -4.31 15.85
N GLY A 85 7.17 -3.37 16.36
CA GLY A 85 7.61 -2.32 17.26
C GLY A 85 7.84 -0.97 16.58
N ASP A 86 7.76 -0.95 15.25
CA ASP A 86 7.84 0.27 14.45
C ASP A 86 6.76 1.26 14.84
N THR A 87 7.09 2.55 14.77
CA THR A 87 6.18 3.66 15.01
C THR A 87 6.16 4.59 13.81
N TYR A 88 4.99 5.16 13.51
CA TYR A 88 4.75 5.91 12.29
C TYR A 88 4.28 7.33 12.61
N VAL A 89 4.91 8.33 12.02
CA VAL A 89 4.52 9.74 12.10
C VAL A 89 4.62 10.36 10.71
N GLY A 90 3.57 11.06 10.27
CA GLY A 90 3.54 11.67 8.92
C GLY A 90 3.86 10.65 7.83
N ILE A 91 3.15 9.52 7.84
CA ILE A 91 3.25 8.48 6.82
C ILE A 91 1.87 8.33 6.19
N GLU A 92 1.83 8.38 4.87
CA GLU A 92 0.61 8.27 4.07
C GLU A 92 0.49 6.87 3.46
N ASN A 93 1.61 6.23 3.11
CA ASN A 93 1.57 5.02 2.31
C ASN A 93 2.29 3.85 2.98
N ILE A 94 1.82 2.62 2.71
CA ILE A 94 2.48 1.38 3.12
C ILE A 94 2.70 0.50 1.90
N PHE A 95 3.94 0.09 1.69
CA PHE A 95 4.30 -0.95 0.73
C PHE A 95 4.63 -2.24 1.50
N GLY A 96 3.86 -3.30 1.28
CA GLY A 96 4.01 -4.61 1.90
C GLY A 96 5.21 -5.40 1.38
N SER A 97 5.23 -6.68 1.71
CA SER A 97 6.29 -7.64 1.44
C SER A 97 5.88 -8.59 0.31
N ASN A 98 6.61 -9.70 0.15
CA ASN A 98 6.23 -10.78 -0.77
C ASN A 98 5.55 -11.95 -0.03
N PHE A 99 4.99 -11.68 1.15
CA PHE A 99 4.37 -12.66 2.03
C PHE A 99 3.05 -12.13 2.57
N ASP A 100 2.23 -13.01 3.14
CA ASP A 100 0.94 -12.67 3.73
C ASP A 100 1.02 -11.54 4.78
N ASP A 101 0.55 -10.35 4.40
CA ASP A 101 0.63 -9.13 5.18
C ASP A 101 -0.69 -8.71 5.82
N THR A 102 -0.61 -7.86 6.83
CA THR A 102 -1.77 -7.12 7.35
C THR A 102 -1.41 -5.65 7.46
N LEU A 103 -1.93 -4.85 6.53
CA LEU A 103 -1.62 -3.43 6.37
C LEU A 103 -2.85 -2.59 6.70
N GLN A 104 -2.68 -1.59 7.58
CA GLN A 104 -3.77 -0.72 7.99
C GLN A 104 -3.34 0.75 7.90
N GLY A 105 -4.13 1.52 7.14
CA GLY A 105 -3.99 2.97 7.03
C GLY A 105 -4.40 3.71 8.31
N ASN A 106 -4.62 5.01 8.19
CA ASN A 106 -5.10 5.89 9.24
C ASN A 106 -6.41 6.58 8.78
N SER A 107 -6.71 7.79 9.25
CA SER A 107 -7.94 8.50 8.86
C SER A 107 -7.72 9.51 7.72
N ASN A 108 -6.50 9.56 7.17
CA ASN A 108 -6.14 10.37 6.02
C ASN A 108 -6.18 9.50 4.76
N THR A 109 -6.03 10.11 3.58
CA THR A 109 -5.81 9.36 2.35
C THR A 109 -4.52 8.55 2.45
N ASN A 110 -4.64 7.25 2.22
CA ASN A 110 -3.52 6.31 2.19
C ASN A 110 -3.43 5.55 0.86
N GLU A 111 -2.21 5.21 0.46
CA GLU A 111 -1.95 4.19 -0.56
C GLU A 111 -1.37 2.93 0.10
N LEU A 112 -2.09 1.81 0.00
CA LEU A 112 -1.68 0.52 0.55
C LEU A 112 -1.44 -0.47 -0.59
N PHE A 113 -0.23 -1.00 -0.66
CA PHE A 113 0.17 -2.05 -1.60
C PHE A 113 0.49 -3.33 -0.83
N GLY A 114 -0.27 -4.40 -1.03
CA GLY A 114 -0.06 -5.70 -0.35
C GLY A 114 1.22 -6.38 -0.81
N GLY A 115 1.36 -6.54 -2.12
CA GLY A 115 2.53 -7.14 -2.74
C GLY A 115 2.22 -8.51 -3.29
N ALA A 116 2.95 -9.52 -2.85
CA ALA A 116 2.61 -10.90 -3.17
C ALA A 116 2.26 -11.62 -1.88
N GLY A 117 1.38 -12.62 -1.93
CA GLY A 117 0.93 -13.33 -0.74
C GLY A 117 -0.57 -13.21 -0.56
N ILE A 118 -1.10 -13.69 0.57
CA ILE A 118 -2.50 -13.45 0.91
C ILE A 118 -2.56 -12.29 1.89
N ASP A 119 -2.95 -11.13 1.40
CA ASP A 119 -2.85 -9.89 2.15
C ASP A 119 -4.20 -9.45 2.72
N ILE A 120 -4.12 -8.71 3.83
CA ILE A 120 -5.26 -8.00 4.43
C ILE A 120 -4.96 -6.52 4.42
N LEU A 121 -5.71 -5.75 3.62
CA LEU A 121 -5.57 -4.31 3.50
C LEU A 121 -6.79 -3.62 4.10
N VAL A 122 -6.58 -2.63 4.96
CA VAL A 122 -7.66 -1.81 5.55
C VAL A 122 -7.32 -0.34 5.42
N GLY A 123 -8.00 0.38 4.51
CA GLY A 123 -7.82 1.82 4.31
C GLY A 123 -8.22 2.63 5.54
N ARG A 124 -9.41 2.33 6.06
CA ARG A 124 -10.11 2.90 7.24
C ARG A 124 -11.00 4.07 6.88
N GLY A 125 -10.46 5.26 6.73
CA GLY A 125 -11.23 6.44 6.37
C GLY A 125 -10.31 7.47 5.78
N GLY A 126 -10.86 8.39 5.01
CA GLY A 126 -10.05 9.05 3.96
C GLY A 126 -10.34 8.39 2.63
N GLN A 127 -9.88 8.99 1.52
CA GLN A 127 -10.06 8.41 0.20
C GLN A 127 -8.82 7.59 -0.12
N ASP A 128 -8.92 6.28 0.03
CA ASP A 128 -7.75 5.40 -0.02
C ASP A 128 -7.56 4.79 -1.41
N THR A 129 -6.32 4.44 -1.74
CA THR A 129 -6.00 3.57 -2.89
C THR A 129 -5.43 2.27 -2.36
N LEU A 130 -6.12 1.17 -2.65
CA LEU A 130 -5.82 -0.15 -2.12
C LEU A 130 -5.52 -1.09 -3.28
N ILE A 131 -4.33 -1.67 -3.25
CA ILE A 131 -3.82 -2.60 -4.27
C ILE A 131 -3.42 -3.88 -3.53
N GLY A 132 -4.17 -4.97 -3.72
CA GLY A 132 -3.83 -6.27 -3.14
C GLY A 132 -2.50 -6.77 -3.71
N GLY A 133 -2.47 -6.93 -5.03
CA GLY A 133 -1.29 -7.43 -5.74
C GLY A 133 -1.51 -8.89 -6.12
N ALA A 134 -0.46 -9.70 -6.04
CA ALA A 134 -0.51 -11.10 -6.43
C ALA A 134 -0.97 -11.99 -5.28
N GLY A 135 -2.14 -12.61 -5.38
CA GLY A 135 -2.60 -13.56 -4.38
C GLY A 135 -4.11 -13.64 -4.24
N ASN A 136 -4.61 -13.96 -3.05
CA ASN A 136 -6.05 -13.96 -2.81
C ASN A 136 -6.33 -13.03 -1.64
N ASP A 137 -6.52 -11.75 -1.93
CA ASP A 137 -6.45 -10.72 -0.91
C ASP A 137 -7.81 -10.39 -0.32
N PHE A 138 -7.78 -9.82 0.88
CA PHE A 138 -8.94 -9.30 1.58
C PHE A 138 -8.79 -7.80 1.75
N ILE A 139 -9.51 -7.05 0.94
CA ILE A 139 -9.34 -5.60 0.85
C ILE A 139 -10.57 -4.90 1.42
N TYR A 140 -10.36 -4.05 2.42
CA TYR A 140 -11.40 -3.30 3.10
C TYR A 140 -11.16 -1.82 2.89
N GLY A 141 -12.11 -1.12 2.23
CA GLY A 141 -12.07 0.35 2.17
C GLY A 141 -12.05 0.96 3.57
N ASN A 142 -12.82 0.37 4.50
CA ASN A 142 -13.02 0.91 5.85
C ASN A 142 -12.83 -0.13 6.98
N THR A 143 -12.91 0.34 8.24
CA THR A 143 -12.78 -0.51 9.44
C THR A 143 -14.00 -1.40 9.73
N SER A 144 -15.14 -1.08 9.12
CA SER A 144 -16.39 -1.81 9.27
C SER A 144 -17.31 -1.48 8.11
N ASN A 145 -18.06 -2.47 7.66
CA ASN A 145 -19.17 -2.47 6.67
C ASN A 145 -20.31 -1.43 6.89
N ALA A 146 -20.03 -0.28 7.49
CA ALA A 146 -20.93 0.80 7.80
C ALA A 146 -20.36 2.09 7.21
N ASP A 147 -21.00 2.53 6.12
CA ASP A 147 -21.14 3.91 5.64
C ASP A 147 -20.00 4.87 6.04
N ASP A 148 -18.83 4.72 5.40
CA ASP A 148 -17.96 5.87 5.15
C ASP A 148 -18.44 6.56 3.86
N ASP A 149 -18.49 7.89 3.88
CA ASP A 149 -18.77 8.71 2.70
C ASP A 149 -17.51 8.90 1.84
N SER A 150 -16.36 8.39 2.29
CA SER A 150 -15.14 8.33 1.48
C SER A 150 -15.35 7.46 0.24
N GLN A 151 -14.66 7.85 -0.83
CA GLN A 151 -14.61 7.09 -2.06
C GLN A 151 -13.24 6.41 -2.12
N ASP A 152 -13.21 5.14 -1.77
CA ASP A 152 -11.99 4.34 -1.86
C ASP A 152 -11.83 3.76 -3.25
N THR A 153 -10.58 3.59 -3.67
CA THR A 153 -10.20 3.05 -4.98
C THR A 153 -9.49 1.71 -4.79
N PHE A 154 -10.09 0.66 -5.33
CA PHE A 154 -9.48 -0.68 -5.44
C PHE A 154 -8.85 -0.77 -6.82
N LEU A 155 -7.51 -0.71 -6.88
CA LEU A 155 -6.77 -0.59 -8.14
C LEU A 155 -6.17 -1.92 -8.58
N TYR A 156 -6.42 -2.28 -9.84
CA TYR A 156 -5.89 -3.43 -10.55
C TYR A 156 -5.09 -2.97 -11.77
N TYR A 157 -3.85 -3.43 -11.91
CA TYR A 157 -2.94 -2.95 -12.95
C TYR A 157 -3.20 -3.56 -14.35
N GLY A 158 -3.99 -4.62 -14.46
CA GLY A 158 -4.38 -5.22 -15.75
C GLY A 158 -5.56 -4.51 -16.46
N SER A 159 -5.91 -5.00 -17.65
CA SER A 159 -7.12 -4.56 -18.37
C SER A 159 -8.36 -5.24 -17.78
N ARG A 160 -9.51 -4.54 -17.79
CA ARG A 160 -10.78 -5.10 -17.35
C ARG A 160 -11.13 -6.43 -18.02
N SER A 161 -10.70 -6.68 -19.26
CA SER A 161 -10.98 -7.96 -19.93
C SER A 161 -10.24 -9.15 -19.30
N GLY A 162 -9.15 -8.89 -18.58
CA GLY A 162 -8.39 -9.89 -17.82
C GLY A 162 -9.03 -10.28 -16.50
N TYR A 163 -10.12 -9.63 -16.07
CA TYR A 163 -10.76 -9.91 -14.79
C TYR A 163 -12.23 -10.31 -14.92
N GLN A 164 -12.66 -11.24 -14.06
CA GLN A 164 -14.05 -11.55 -13.78
C GLN A 164 -14.48 -10.87 -12.48
N ILE A 165 -15.52 -10.04 -12.57
CA ILE A 165 -16.16 -9.41 -11.40
C ILE A 165 -17.34 -10.27 -10.96
N GLY A 166 -17.34 -10.67 -9.69
CA GLY A 166 -18.39 -11.44 -9.05
C GLY A 166 -19.67 -10.63 -8.83
N ILE A 167 -20.72 -11.31 -8.35
CA ILE A 167 -21.97 -10.65 -7.96
C ILE A 167 -21.80 -10.06 -6.57
N TYR A 168 -22.22 -8.81 -6.38
CA TYR A 168 -22.22 -8.16 -5.08
C TYR A 168 -23.06 -8.93 -4.07
N ASN A 169 -22.46 -9.25 -2.92
CA ASN A 169 -23.11 -9.93 -1.81
C ASN A 169 -23.58 -8.89 -0.78
N GLU A 170 -24.88 -8.63 -0.78
CA GLU A 170 -25.52 -7.69 0.15
C GLU A 170 -25.34 -8.03 1.63
N SER A 171 -25.19 -9.32 1.97
CA SER A 171 -25.06 -9.74 3.37
C SER A 171 -23.67 -9.46 3.93
N THR A 172 -22.64 -9.56 3.10
CA THR A 172 -21.24 -9.35 3.49
C THR A 172 -20.71 -8.00 3.04
N LYS A 173 -21.48 -7.27 2.21
CA LYS A 173 -21.07 -6.03 1.56
C LYS A 173 -19.78 -6.20 0.77
N SER A 174 -19.69 -7.29 0.02
CA SER A 174 -18.47 -7.65 -0.68
C SER A 174 -18.70 -8.07 -2.13
N VAL A 175 -17.65 -7.93 -2.94
CA VAL A 175 -17.54 -8.45 -4.31
C VAL A 175 -16.25 -9.24 -4.44
N THR A 176 -16.23 -10.23 -5.32
CA THR A 176 -14.99 -10.93 -5.66
C THR A 176 -14.46 -10.42 -7.00
N ILE A 177 -13.16 -10.19 -7.10
CA ILE A 177 -12.48 -9.92 -8.37
C ILE A 177 -11.56 -11.10 -8.62
N THR A 178 -11.67 -11.72 -9.80
CA THR A 178 -10.88 -12.89 -10.16
C THR A 178 -10.09 -12.56 -11.40
N ASP A 179 -8.78 -12.64 -11.31
CA ASP A 179 -7.93 -12.65 -12.48
C ASP A 179 -8.22 -13.91 -13.31
N ILE A 180 -8.45 -13.72 -14.60
CA ILE A 180 -8.71 -14.79 -15.57
C ILE A 180 -7.66 -14.80 -16.69
N ASP A 181 -6.68 -13.88 -16.66
CA ASP A 181 -5.60 -13.79 -17.62
C ASP A 181 -4.24 -14.04 -16.94
N ALA A 182 -3.90 -15.31 -16.75
CA ALA A 182 -2.63 -15.72 -16.13
C ALA A 182 -1.35 -15.36 -16.94
N SER A 183 -1.44 -14.51 -17.97
CA SER A 183 -0.33 -14.17 -18.87
C SER A 183 0.40 -12.87 -18.52
N ASP A 184 -0.19 -11.99 -17.70
CA ASP A 184 0.43 -10.74 -17.22
C ASP A 184 0.82 -10.78 -15.72
N GLY A 185 0.40 -11.83 -15.02
CA GLY A 185 0.52 -12.06 -13.59
C GLY A 185 -0.54 -13.09 -13.22
N ASP A 186 -0.59 -13.54 -11.97
CA ASP A 186 -1.83 -14.16 -11.48
C ASP A 186 -2.15 -13.40 -10.20
N ASP A 187 -3.00 -12.39 -10.34
CA ASP A 187 -3.50 -11.59 -9.23
C ASP A 187 -4.56 -12.37 -8.42
N GLY A 188 -4.86 -13.62 -8.82
CA GLY A 188 -5.71 -14.55 -8.10
C GLY A 188 -7.15 -14.08 -7.89
N VAL A 189 -7.68 -14.31 -6.69
CA VAL A 189 -9.09 -14.06 -6.34
C VAL A 189 -9.19 -13.23 -5.08
N ASP A 190 -9.46 -11.95 -5.27
CA ASP A 190 -9.63 -11.00 -4.19
C ASP A 190 -11.07 -10.90 -3.74
N THR A 191 -11.23 -10.64 -2.44
CA THR A 191 -12.50 -10.27 -1.83
C THR A 191 -12.43 -8.83 -1.35
N LEU A 192 -13.23 -7.98 -1.97
CA LEU A 192 -13.29 -6.55 -1.67
C LEU A 192 -14.53 -6.29 -0.84
N TYR A 193 -14.35 -5.70 0.34
CA TYR A 193 -15.42 -5.23 1.22
C TYR A 193 -15.63 -3.75 0.96
N ILE A 194 -16.68 -3.45 0.21
CA ILE A 194 -16.89 -2.17 -0.47
C ILE A 194 -18.17 -1.47 0.00
N GLY A 195 -18.06 -0.16 0.19
CA GLY A 195 -19.13 0.78 0.41
C GLY A 195 -19.84 1.19 -0.88
N SER A 196 -20.90 1.98 -0.77
CA SER A 196 -21.73 2.40 -1.91
C SER A 196 -21.12 3.47 -2.81
N ASN A 197 -19.97 4.06 -2.42
CA ASN A 197 -19.31 5.15 -3.15
C ASN A 197 -17.94 4.76 -3.71
N ASP A 198 -17.51 3.51 -3.49
CA ASP A 198 -16.18 3.02 -3.86
C ASP A 198 -16.05 2.77 -5.36
N ARG A 199 -14.80 2.71 -5.81
CA ARG A 199 -14.42 2.52 -7.20
C ARG A 199 -13.52 1.31 -7.34
N ILE A 200 -13.81 0.48 -8.33
CA ILE A 200 -12.89 -0.56 -8.79
C ILE A 200 -12.30 -0.08 -10.10
N VAL A 201 -10.99 0.09 -10.13
CA VAL A 201 -10.28 0.69 -11.25
C VAL A 201 -9.34 -0.34 -11.87
N PHE A 202 -9.44 -0.45 -13.18
CA PHE A 202 -8.53 -1.19 -14.05
C PHE A 202 -7.79 -0.17 -14.93
N SER A 203 -6.70 -0.59 -15.57
CA SER A 203 -5.91 0.29 -16.46
C SER A 203 -6.71 0.97 -17.58
N ASP A 204 -7.82 0.36 -18.02
CA ASP A 204 -8.65 0.81 -19.15
C ASP A 204 -10.13 1.06 -18.79
N PHE A 205 -10.53 0.85 -17.53
CA PHE A 205 -11.93 0.89 -17.12
C PHE A 205 -12.08 1.24 -15.64
N GLU A 206 -13.18 1.91 -15.32
CA GLU A 206 -13.56 2.17 -13.94
C GLU A 206 -15.00 1.74 -13.72
N TYR A 207 -15.18 0.96 -12.66
CA TYR A 207 -16.47 0.51 -12.17
C TYR A 207 -16.80 1.28 -10.88
N ASN A 208 -17.77 2.20 -10.99
CA ASN A 208 -18.32 2.91 -9.84
C ASN A 208 -19.35 2.01 -9.16
N VAL A 209 -19.07 1.62 -7.92
CA VAL A 209 -20.03 0.88 -7.10
C VAL A 209 -21.21 1.83 -6.83
N GLY A 210 -22.45 1.39 -7.07
CA GLY A 210 -23.65 2.20 -6.78
C GLY A 210 -24.07 3.26 -7.81
N VAL A 211 -23.24 3.63 -8.80
CA VAL A 211 -23.61 4.65 -9.82
C VAL A 211 -23.68 4.03 -11.22
N THR A 212 -24.84 4.11 -11.87
CA THR A 212 -25.11 3.52 -13.21
C THR A 212 -24.45 4.25 -14.39
N SER A 213 -23.46 5.13 -14.16
CA SER A 213 -22.80 5.88 -15.22
C SER A 213 -21.27 5.70 -15.16
N ASN A 214 -20.79 4.81 -16.02
CA ASN A 214 -19.37 4.55 -16.28
C ASN A 214 -18.69 5.82 -16.83
N VAL A 215 -17.64 6.28 -16.16
CA VAL A 215 -16.68 7.24 -16.69
C VAL A 215 -15.32 6.55 -16.64
N ALA A 216 -14.51 6.67 -17.70
CA ALA A 216 -13.16 6.13 -17.71
C ALA A 216 -12.27 6.87 -16.69
N PRO A 217 -11.33 6.20 -16.01
CA PRO A 217 -10.47 6.83 -15.03
C PRO A 217 -9.55 7.84 -15.72
N GLN A 218 -9.45 9.04 -15.17
CA GLN A 218 -8.45 10.03 -15.57
C GLN A 218 -7.16 9.71 -14.81
N LEU A 219 -6.36 8.77 -15.34
CA LEU A 219 -5.06 8.43 -14.79
C LEU A 219 -4.15 9.66 -14.80
N GLY A 220 -3.71 10.04 -13.61
CA GLY A 220 -2.90 11.22 -13.36
C GLY A 220 -1.82 10.94 -12.33
N LEU A 221 -1.04 9.86 -12.50
CA LEU A 221 0.34 9.74 -12.00
C LEU A 221 1.15 8.92 -13.03
N PRO A 222 2.44 9.26 -13.22
CA PRO A 222 3.23 8.76 -14.34
C PRO A 222 3.57 7.28 -14.17
N ASP A 223 3.48 6.57 -15.31
CA ASP A 223 4.30 5.40 -15.64
C ASP A 223 5.77 5.67 -15.25
N GLN A 224 6.15 5.26 -14.04
CA GLN A 224 7.53 4.96 -13.69
C GLN A 224 7.60 3.45 -13.56
N ALA A 225 7.76 2.82 -14.72
CA ALA A 225 8.46 1.57 -14.92
C ALA A 225 9.12 1.05 -13.63
N ILE A 226 8.50 0.03 -13.04
CA ILE A 226 9.23 -0.97 -12.24
C ILE A 226 10.21 -1.61 -13.22
N ASN A 227 11.38 -1.00 -13.35
CA ASN A 227 12.50 -1.66 -13.99
C ASN A 227 12.95 -2.74 -13.02
N PRO A 228 12.82 -4.04 -13.34
CA PRO A 228 13.40 -5.06 -12.50
C PRO A 228 14.92 -4.88 -12.64
N LEU A 229 15.57 -4.30 -11.63
CA LEU A 229 17.01 -4.35 -11.50
C LEU A 229 17.40 -5.82 -11.28
N THR A 230 17.49 -6.52 -12.40
CA THR A 230 18.32 -7.68 -12.56
C THR A 230 19.78 -7.19 -12.52
N THR A 231 20.52 -7.72 -11.56
CA THR A 231 21.99 -7.91 -11.51
C THR A 231 22.92 -6.77 -11.04
N MET A 232 23.75 -7.16 -10.04
CA MET A 232 25.04 -6.63 -9.56
C MET A 232 24.95 -5.42 -8.61
N TRP A 233 25.28 -5.56 -7.32
CA TRP A 233 26.51 -6.14 -6.74
C TRP A 233 26.27 -7.14 -5.62
#